data_AF-A0A2N0T9U1-F1
#
_entry.id   AF-A0A2N0T9U1-F1
#
_cell.length_a   1.000
_cell.length_b   1.000
_cell.length_c   1.000
_cell.angle_alpha   90.00
_cell.angle_beta   90.00
_cell.angle_gamma   90.00
#
_symmetry.space_group_name_H-M   'P 1'
#
loop_
_entity.id
_entity.type
_entity.pdbx_description
1 polymer ?
#
loop_
_entity_poly.entity_id
_entity_poly.type
_entity_poly.pdbx_seq_one_letter_code
_entity_poly.pdbx_strand_id
1 'polypeptide(L)' 'MFKRYPYTIALLTVISFVVCIVWLFTHEACMHPLGNGLAAWWAFIVVPILLVTIVEEAGGEE' A
#
# COMPACT_ATOMS: atom_id res chain seq x y z
N MET A 1 -5.54 -15.93 0.61
CA MET A 1 -4.62 -15.31 1.61
C MET A 1 -5.35 -14.27 2.44
N PHE A 2 -5.99 -13.27 1.82
CA PHE A 2 -6.73 -12.19 2.50
C PHE A 2 -7.78 -12.68 3.50
N LYS A 3 -8.50 -13.76 3.17
CA LYS A 3 -9.50 -14.39 4.03
C LYS A 3 -9.01 -14.87 5.40
N ARG A 4 -7.70 -15.09 5.59
CA ARG A 4 -7.17 -15.64 6.85
C ARG A 4 -6.76 -14.56 7.86
N TYR A 5 -6.27 -13.40 7.38
CA TYR A 5 -5.82 -12.30 8.24
C TYR A 5 -6.09 -10.92 7.58
N PRO A 6 -7.35 -10.56 7.31
CA PRO A 6 -7.69 -9.35 6.56
C PRO A 6 -7.19 -8.08 7.27
N TYR A 7 -7.36 -8.02 8.59
CA TYR A 7 -6.94 -6.87 9.40
C TYR A 7 -5.41 -6.71 9.49
N THR A 8 -4.66 -7.81 9.60
CA THR A 8 -3.20 -7.75 9.60
C THR A 8 -2.68 -7.27 8.26
N ILE A 9 -3.27 -7.75 7.16
CA ILE A 9 -2.87 -7.33 5.81
C ILE A 9 -3.26 -5.87 5.56
N ALA A 10 -4.44 -5.43 6.00
CA ALA A 10 -4.85 -4.03 5.94
C ALA A 10 -3.91 -3.12 6.73
N LEU A 11 -3.56 -3.50 7.96
CA LEU A 11 -2.62 -2.75 8.80
C LEU A 11 -1.24 -2.62 8.13
N LEU A 12 -0.69 -3.72 7.63
CA LEU A 12 0.61 -3.70 6.93
C LEU A 12 0.54 -2.87 5.65
N THR A 13 -0.57 -2.92 4.92
CA THR A 13 -0.82 -2.09 3.73
C THR A 13 -0.76 -0.60 4.11
N VAL A 14 -1.47 -0.19 5.16
CA VAL A 14 -1.47 1.21 5.65
C VAL A 14 -0.08 1.65 6.11
N ILE A 15 0.63 0.81 6.88
CA ILE A 15 1.99 1.12 7.33
C ILE A 15 2.92 1.28 6.11
N SER A 16 2.85 0.38 5.15
CA SER A 16 3.67 0.44 3.93
C SER A 16 3.39 1.70 3.12
N PHE A 17 2.13 2.12 3.02
CA PHE A 17 1.73 3.35 2.36
C PHE A 17 2.38 4.57 3.01
N VAL A 18 2.31 4.67 4.35
CA VAL A 18 2.92 5.79 5.10
C VAL A 18 4.43 5.83 4.87
N VAL A 19 5.11 4.68 4.89
CA VAL A 19 6.56 4.60 4.62
C VAL A 19 6.88 5.08 3.20
N CYS A 20 6.11 4.67 2.18
CA CYS A 20 6.31 5.13 0.81
C CYS A 20 6.08 6.64 0.65
N ILE A 21 5.06 7.20 1.30
CA ILE A 21 4.80 8.64 1.30
C ILE A 21 5.95 9.40 1.95
N VAL A 22 6.40 8.97 3.13
CA VAL A 22 7.55 9.60 3.80
C VAL A 22 8.79 9.54 2.90
N TRP A 23 9.08 8.39 2.28
CA TRP A 23 10.18 8.24 1.33
C TRP A 23 10.10 9.22 0.16
N LEU A 24 8.94 9.31 -0.49
CA LEU A 24 8.70 10.21 -1.63
C LEU A 24 8.99 11.68 -1.32
N PHE A 25 8.82 12.08 -0.06
CA PHE A 25 9.09 13.46 0.40
C PHE A 25 10.51 13.66 0.96
N THR A 26 11.39 12.65 0.89
CA THR A 26 12.79 12.80 1.28
C THR A 26 13.64 13.36 0.14
N HIS A 27 14.69 14.11 0.47
CA HIS A 27 15.66 14.60 -0.51
C HIS A 27 16.43 13.46 -1.20
N GLU A 28 16.70 12.37 -0.48
CA GLU A 28 17.40 11.20 -1.01
C GLU A 28 16.64 10.52 -2.15
N ALA A 29 15.31 10.62 -2.17
CA ALA A 29 14.49 10.08 -3.25
C ALA A 29 14.83 10.69 -4.63
N CYS A 30 15.35 11.93 -4.67
CA CYS A 30 15.75 12.60 -5.92
C CYS A 30 16.92 11.89 -6.62
N MET A 31 17.75 11.14 -5.89
CA MET A 31 18.88 10.40 -6.46
C MET A 31 18.51 8.96 -6.87
N HIS A 32 17.30 8.50 -6.54
CA HIS A 32 16.85 7.13 -6.79
C HIS A 32 15.58 7.09 -7.64
N PRO A 33 15.64 7.42 -8.95
CA PRO A 33 14.46 7.54 -9.80
C PRO A 33 13.64 6.25 -9.90
N LEU A 34 14.31 5.09 -9.99
CA LEU A 34 13.64 3.78 -10.03
C LEU A 34 12.96 3.44 -8.69
N GLY A 35 13.67 3.65 -7.58
CA GLY A 35 13.11 3.42 -6.24
C GLY A 35 11.93 4.34 -5.96
N ASN A 36 12.01 5.59 -6.41
CA ASN A 36 10.93 6.56 -6.29
C ASN A 36 9.71 6.17 -7.14
N GLY A 37 9.94 5.73 -8.38
CA GLY A 37 8.88 5.22 -9.25
C GLY A 37 8.16 4.01 -8.66
N LEU A 38 8.90 3.07 -8.07
CA LEU A 38 8.33 1.90 -7.39
C LEU A 38 7.55 2.29 -6.13
N ALA A 39 8.06 3.22 -5.32
CA ALA A 39 7.37 3.73 -4.14
C ALA A 39 6.06 4.45 -4.52
N ALA A 40 6.07 5.25 -5.59
CA ALA A 40 4.88 5.90 -6.11
C ALA A 40 3.87 4.89 -6.68
N TRP A 41 4.32 3.91 -7.46
CA TRP A 41 3.45 2.85 -7.98
C TRP A 41 2.80 2.04 -6.86
N TRP A 42 3.56 1.63 -5.85
CA TRP A 42 3.02 0.94 -4.69
C TRP A 42 1.97 1.79 -3.95
N ALA A 43 2.31 3.04 -3.62
CA ALA A 43 1.46 3.92 -2.83
C ALA A 43 0.17 4.34 -3.54
N PHE A 44 0.22 4.64 -4.84
CA PHE A 44 -0.91 5.23 -5.56
C PHE A 44 -1.68 4.26 -6.45
N ILE A 45 -1.14 3.07 -6.75
CA ILE A 45 -1.84 2.06 -7.56
C ILE A 45 -2.11 0.80 -6.75
N VAL A 46 -1.08 0.19 -6.15
CA VAL A 46 -1.24 -1.12 -5.50
C VAL A 46 -2.02 -1.02 -4.20
N VAL A 47 -1.67 -0.08 -3.32
CA VAL A 47 -2.37 0.15 -2.05
C VAL A 47 -3.87 0.39 -2.23
N PRO A 48 -4.36 1.30 -3.09
CA PRO A 48 -5.80 1.50 -3.26
C PRO A 48 -6.50 0.26 -3.82
N ILE A 49 -5.88 -0.47 -4.76
CA ILE A 49 -6.44 -1.74 -5.24
C ILE A 49 -6.55 -2.75 -4.09
N LEU A 50 -5.50 -2.90 -3.27
CA LEU A 50 -5.52 -3.80 -2.11
C LEU A 50 -6.62 -3.43 -1.13
N LEU A 51 -6.78 -2.14 -0.80
CA LEU A 51 -7.83 -1.69 0.11
C LEU A 51 -9.23 -2.00 -0.45
N VAL A 52 -9.49 -1.74 -1.72
CA VAL A 52 -10.76 -2.10 -2.37
C VAL A 52 -11.00 -3.61 -2.27
N THR A 53 -10.02 -4.43 -2.64
CA THR A 53 -10.19 -5.89 -2.60
C THR A 53 -10.43 -6.43 -1.19
N ILE A 54 -9.81 -5.83 -0.17
CA ILE A 54 -10.04 -6.22 1.24
C ILE A 54 -11.45 -5.84 1.68
N VAL A 55 -11.94 -4.67 1.28
CA VAL A 55 -13.31 -4.21 1.59
C VAL A 55 -14.35 -5.08 0.89
N GLU A 56 -14.15 -5.40 -0.39
CA GLU A 56 -15.04 -6.30 -1.14
C GLU A 56 -15.10 -7.70 -0.51
N GLU A 57 -13.95 -8.25 -0.11
CA GLU A 57 -13.89 -9.56 0.53
C GLU A 57 -14.54 -9.56 1.93
N ALA A 58 -14.46 -8.43 2.66
CA ALA A 58 -15.11 -8.27 3.97
C ALA A 58 -16.63 -8.05 3.86
N GLY A 59 -17.10 -7.40 2.78
CA GLY A 59 -18.53 -7.17 2.52
C GLY A 59 -19.26 -8.37 1.88
N GLY A 60 -18.54 -9.41 1.46
CA GLY A 60 -19.12 -10.66 0.93
C GLY A 60 -19.50 -11.69 2.01
N GLU A 61 -19.40 -11.32 3.30
CA GLU A 61 -19.80 -12.15 4.45
C GLU A 61 -21.21 -11.81 4.97
N GLU A 62 -22.02 -11.09 4.18
CA GLU A 62 -23.43 -10.73 4.45
C GLU A 62 -24.43 -11.50 3.58
#